data_AF-A0A7I4YWW6-F1
#
_entry.id   AF-A0A7I4YWW6-F1
#
_cell.length_a   1.000
_cell.length_b   1.000
_cell.length_c   1.000
_cell.angle_alpha   90.00
_cell.angle_beta   90.00
_cell.angle_gamma   90.00
#
_symmetry.space_group_name_H-M   'P 1'
#
loop_
_entity.id
_entity.type
_entity.pdbx_description
1 polymer ?
#
loop_
_entity_poly.entity_id
_entity_poly.type
_entity_poly.pdbx_seq_one_letter_code
_entity_poly.pdbx_strand_id
1 'polypeptide(L)'
;FAMVAPTSNEDVPFLTQIHRLRWGENGSVVFFSGMVMDSIMKSNASFMCTLYVVLGFASLACNTMNILVIISSKDARRRYLYLAAYNVGEMIDAVSYILTGFGRGHITDQGTLHTSTTVYDCFTGKFWSQSLIIGTEVLAYCMILITYERFLAVLRPTQYSYVFQDTKKLIYLTFVPVACVISLLVAWLSSYLEANRIVSSQHCFIIDSTG
;
A
#
# COMPACT_ATOMS: atom_id res chain seq x y z
N PHE A 1 -3.03 -13.62 -12.54
CA PHE A 1 -2.62 -13.33 -13.94
C PHE A 1 -1.13 -13.49 -14.01
N ALA A 2 -0.67 -14.65 -14.47
CA ALA A 2 0.75 -15.01 -14.54
C ALA A 2 1.27 -14.72 -15.95
N MET A 3 2.39 -14.02 -16.07
CA MET A 3 3.17 -13.97 -17.31
C MET A 3 4.62 -13.52 -17.06
N VAL A 4 5.56 -14.47 -17.03
CA VAL A 4 7.03 -14.36 -17.22
C VAL A 4 7.49 -15.77 -17.67
N ALA A 5 8.34 -16.04 -18.67
CA ALA A 5 9.41 -15.31 -19.35
C ALA A 5 9.61 -15.84 -20.80
N PRO A 6 10.43 -15.17 -21.63
CA PRO A 6 11.31 -15.85 -22.57
C PRO A 6 12.74 -15.92 -22.02
N THR A 7 13.34 -17.09 -22.21
CA THR A 7 14.73 -17.47 -21.95
C THR A 7 15.69 -16.94 -23.01
N SER A 8 16.89 -16.49 -22.62
CA SER A 8 18.08 -16.59 -23.49
C SER A 8 19.38 -16.42 -22.68
N ASN A 9 20.11 -17.53 -22.52
CA ASN A 9 21.56 -17.55 -22.35
C ASN A 9 22.22 -17.48 -23.74
N GLU A 10 23.30 -16.71 -23.88
CA GLU A 10 24.60 -17.07 -24.53
C GLU A 10 25.42 -15.82 -24.91
N ASP A 11 26.56 -15.68 -24.20
CA ASP A 11 27.89 -15.19 -24.59
C ASP A 11 28.10 -14.23 -25.79
N VAL A 12 28.59 -13.00 -25.49
CA VAL A 12 29.39 -12.19 -26.44
C VAL A 12 30.54 -11.47 -25.71
N PRO A 13 31.78 -12.01 -25.70
CA PRO A 13 32.94 -11.34 -25.12
C PRO A 13 33.79 -10.70 -26.23
N PHE A 14 33.45 -9.47 -26.66
CA PHE A 14 34.34 -8.70 -27.55
C PHE A 14 34.13 -7.18 -27.51
N LEU A 15 32.98 -6.70 -27.03
CA LEU A 15 32.65 -5.26 -26.94
C LEU A 15 33.24 -4.55 -25.69
N THR A 16 33.78 -5.31 -24.73
CA THR A 16 34.27 -4.77 -23.46
C THR A 16 35.68 -4.17 -23.53
N GLN A 17 36.43 -4.41 -24.61
CA GLN A 17 37.83 -3.97 -24.72
C GLN A 17 37.99 -2.60 -25.38
N ILE A 18 37.08 -2.18 -26.26
CA ILE A 18 37.16 -0.86 -26.93
C ILE A 18 36.64 0.26 -26.02
N HIS A 19 35.79 -0.05 -25.03
CA HIS A 19 35.26 0.95 -24.09
C HIS A 19 36.26 1.40 -23.00
N ARG A 20 37.43 0.76 -22.87
CA ARG A 20 38.45 1.10 -21.85
C ARG A 20 39.43 2.19 -22.28
N LEU A 21 39.57 2.50 -23.56
CA LEU A 21 40.59 3.46 -24.03
C LEU A 21 40.11 4.92 -24.06
N ARG A 22 38.87 5.20 -23.63
CA ARG A 22 38.33 6.56 -23.49
C ARG A 22 38.10 6.97 -22.02
N TRP A 23 38.89 6.42 -21.10
CA TRP A 23 38.86 6.67 -19.65
C TRP A 23 39.95 7.66 -19.19
N GLY A 24 40.22 8.71 -19.98
CA GLY A 24 41.19 9.75 -19.64
C GLY A 24 40.59 11.10 -19.21
N GLU A 25 39.37 11.45 -19.64
CA GLU A 25 38.85 12.82 -19.51
C GLU A 25 37.39 12.94 -19.00
N ASN A 26 36.73 11.82 -18.66
CA ASN A 26 35.28 11.79 -18.37
C ASN A 26 34.89 11.71 -16.88
N GLY A 27 35.82 11.94 -15.95
CA GLY A 27 35.52 11.89 -14.51
C GLY A 27 34.44 12.91 -14.09
N SER A 28 34.53 14.14 -14.58
CA SER A 28 33.61 15.22 -14.21
C SER A 28 32.22 15.08 -14.84
N VAL A 29 32.11 14.52 -16.05
CA VAL A 29 30.82 14.40 -16.77
C VAL A 29 29.96 13.28 -16.19
N VAL A 30 30.57 12.16 -15.78
CA VAL A 30 29.85 11.07 -15.10
C VAL A 30 29.41 11.48 -13.69
N PHE A 31 30.25 12.23 -12.96
CA PHE A 31 29.87 12.81 -11.66
C PHE A 31 28.75 13.85 -11.78
N PHE A 32 28.79 14.71 -12.81
CA PHE A 32 27.75 15.73 -13.02
C PHE A 32 26.43 15.10 -13.49
N SER A 33 26.47 14.09 -14.37
CA SER A 33 25.28 13.33 -14.79
C SER A 33 24.69 12.51 -13.64
N GLY A 34 25.52 11.97 -12.74
CA GLY A 34 25.09 11.31 -11.51
C GLY A 34 24.41 12.26 -10.54
N MET A 35 25.05 13.41 -10.23
CA MET A 35 24.47 14.44 -9.36
C MET A 35 23.15 15.03 -9.90
N VAL A 36 23.05 15.26 -11.20
CA VAL A 36 21.82 15.79 -11.84
C VAL A 36 20.70 14.74 -11.77
N MET A 37 21.00 13.46 -12.04
CA MET A 37 19.99 12.40 -11.89
C MET A 37 19.58 12.19 -10.44
N ASP A 38 20.51 12.20 -9.49
CA ASP A 38 20.21 12.12 -8.06
C ASP A 38 19.33 13.30 -7.60
N SER A 39 19.58 14.50 -8.12
CA SER A 39 18.80 15.70 -7.80
C SER A 39 17.38 15.64 -8.38
N ILE A 40 17.24 15.17 -9.62
CA ILE A 40 15.93 14.99 -10.28
C ILE A 40 15.14 13.87 -9.59
N MET A 41 15.79 12.76 -9.25
CA MET A 41 15.16 11.64 -8.55
C MET A 41 14.75 12.01 -7.11
N LYS A 42 15.58 12.76 -6.37
CA LYS A 42 15.20 13.33 -5.06
C LYS A 42 14.05 14.32 -5.18
N SER A 43 14.03 15.16 -6.21
CA SER A 43 12.92 16.10 -6.45
C SER A 43 11.60 15.37 -6.71
N ASN A 44 11.62 14.30 -7.50
CA ASN A 44 10.42 13.51 -7.78
C ASN A 44 9.97 12.69 -6.55
N ALA A 45 10.92 12.10 -5.82
CA ALA A 45 10.63 11.33 -4.61
C ALA A 45 10.08 12.20 -3.48
N SER A 46 10.65 13.39 -3.25
CA SER A 46 10.17 14.35 -2.25
C SER A 46 8.79 14.92 -2.59
N PHE A 47 8.52 15.19 -3.87
CA PHE A 47 7.19 15.59 -4.34
C PHE A 47 6.14 14.52 -4.04
N MET A 48 6.43 13.25 -4.37
CA MET A 48 5.53 12.13 -4.06
C MET A 48 5.31 11.97 -2.56
N CYS A 49 6.37 12.03 -1.73
CA CYS A 49 6.23 11.93 -0.27
C CYS A 49 5.35 13.06 0.30
N THR A 50 5.52 14.29 -0.19
CA THR A 50 4.71 15.45 0.22
C THR A 50 3.25 15.25 -0.17
N LEU A 51 2.97 14.78 -1.39
CA LEU A 51 1.61 14.49 -1.83
C LEU A 51 0.93 13.41 -0.97
N TYR A 52 1.64 12.35 -0.61
CA TYR A 52 1.10 11.27 0.25
C TYR A 52 0.66 11.81 1.62
N VAL A 53 1.48 12.70 2.22
CA VAL A 53 1.16 13.31 3.51
C VAL A 53 -0.04 14.26 3.40
N VAL A 54 -0.07 15.14 2.39
CA VAL A 54 -1.16 16.10 2.21
C VAL A 54 -2.48 15.40 1.91
N LEU A 55 -2.48 14.42 1.01
CA LEU A 55 -3.67 13.62 0.68
C LEU A 55 -4.16 12.81 1.89
N GLY A 56 -3.24 12.24 2.68
CA GLY A 56 -3.58 11.54 3.90
C GLY A 56 -4.28 12.44 4.92
N PHE A 57 -3.76 13.65 5.18
CA PHE A 57 -4.43 14.60 6.09
C PHE A 57 -5.79 15.07 5.57
N ALA A 58 -5.90 15.37 4.27
CA ALA A 58 -7.17 15.77 3.66
C ALA A 58 -8.21 14.64 3.78
N SER A 59 -7.81 13.40 3.46
CA SER A 59 -8.68 12.22 3.61
C SER A 59 -9.11 12.01 5.06
N LEU A 60 -8.19 12.12 6.02
CA LEU A 60 -8.50 11.97 7.44
C LEU A 60 -9.53 13.00 7.91
N ALA A 61 -9.39 14.26 7.50
CA ALA A 61 -10.34 15.32 7.83
C ALA A 61 -11.73 15.06 7.23
N CYS A 62 -11.80 14.71 5.94
CA CYS A 62 -13.05 14.42 5.25
C CYS A 62 -13.78 13.21 5.86
N ASN A 63 -13.07 12.11 6.11
CA ASN A 63 -13.66 10.90 6.70
C ASN A 63 -14.09 11.14 8.15
N THR A 64 -13.36 11.97 8.90
CA THR A 64 -13.77 12.38 10.26
C THR A 64 -15.08 13.16 10.21
N MET A 65 -15.23 14.13 9.30
CA MET A 65 -16.50 14.86 9.13
C MET A 65 -17.66 13.93 8.78
N ASN A 66 -17.45 12.96 7.88
CA ASN A 66 -18.47 11.97 7.52
C ASN A 66 -18.92 11.14 8.73
N ILE A 67 -17.97 10.67 9.55
CA ILE A 67 -18.29 9.93 10.77
C ILE A 67 -19.07 10.81 11.75
N LEU A 68 -18.66 12.06 11.95
CA LEU A 68 -19.37 13.02 12.81
C LEU A 68 -20.84 13.21 12.39
N VAL A 69 -21.10 13.29 11.08
CA VAL A 69 -22.47 13.36 10.54
C VAL A 69 -23.26 12.08 10.83
N ILE A 70 -22.64 10.90 10.66
CA ILE A 70 -23.31 9.61 10.89
C ILE A 70 -23.64 9.41 12.38
N ILE A 71 -22.76 9.81 13.29
CA ILE A 71 -22.99 9.67 14.74
C ILE A 71 -24.00 10.69 15.28
N SER A 72 -24.21 11.81 14.58
CA SER A 72 -25.09 12.90 15.02
C SER A 72 -26.56 12.45 15.21
N SER A 73 -27.04 11.50 14.41
CA SER A 73 -28.40 10.97 14.57
C SER A 73 -28.43 9.46 14.81
N LYS A 74 -29.24 9.04 15.78
CA LYS A 74 -29.41 7.61 16.12
C LYS A 74 -29.98 6.81 14.94
N ASP A 75 -30.83 7.44 14.13
CA ASP A 75 -31.44 6.83 12.95
C ASP A 75 -30.42 6.66 11.81
N ALA A 76 -29.56 7.66 11.57
CA ALA A 76 -28.47 7.51 10.60
C ALA A 76 -27.50 6.42 11.03
N ARG A 77 -27.12 6.37 12.31
CA ARG A 77 -26.18 5.36 12.82
C ARG A 77 -26.61 3.92 12.56
N ARG A 78 -27.91 3.61 12.70
CA ARG A 78 -28.43 2.26 12.41
C ARG A 78 -28.47 1.95 10.91
N ARG A 79 -28.83 2.95 10.09
CA ARG A 79 -28.97 2.77 8.63
C ARG A 79 -27.63 2.76 7.89
N TYR A 80 -26.64 3.52 8.36
CA TYR A 80 -25.36 3.73 7.70
C TYR A 80 -24.19 3.08 8.45
N LEU A 81 -24.44 2.00 9.19
CA LEU A 81 -23.40 1.32 9.98
C LEU A 81 -22.22 0.83 9.12
N TYR A 82 -22.47 0.20 7.97
CA TYR A 82 -21.40 -0.25 7.07
C TYR A 82 -20.66 0.91 6.42
N LEU A 83 -21.34 2.02 6.15
CA LEU A 83 -20.71 3.25 5.66
C LEU A 83 -19.81 3.87 6.73
N ALA A 84 -20.21 3.85 8.00
CA ALA A 84 -19.36 4.29 9.11
C ALA A 84 -18.08 3.44 9.20
N ALA A 85 -18.21 2.12 9.10
CA ALA A 85 -17.06 1.22 9.08
C ALA A 85 -16.15 1.44 7.86
N TYR A 86 -16.73 1.70 6.69
CA TYR A 86 -15.97 2.07 5.49
C TYR A 86 -15.16 3.35 5.72
N ASN A 87 -15.75 4.40 6.31
CA ASN A 87 -15.02 5.63 6.64
C ASN A 87 -13.90 5.38 7.67
N VAL A 88 -14.08 4.44 8.60
CA VAL A 88 -12.99 4.03 9.51
C VAL A 88 -11.87 3.32 8.74
N GLY A 89 -12.20 2.47 7.76
CA GLY A 89 -11.22 1.89 6.84
C GLY A 89 -10.43 2.95 6.07
N GLU A 90 -11.11 3.97 5.54
CA GLU A 90 -10.46 5.10 4.84
C GLU A 90 -9.53 5.89 5.78
N MET A 91 -9.89 6.02 7.07
CA MET A 91 -9.00 6.64 8.05
C MET A 91 -7.74 5.81 8.30
N ILE A 92 -7.87 4.49 8.41
CA ILE A 92 -6.71 3.58 8.55
C ILE A 92 -5.80 3.71 7.34
N ASP A 93 -6.38 3.71 6.13
CA ASP A 93 -5.63 3.88 4.89
C ASP A 93 -4.95 5.26 4.80
N ALA A 94 -5.65 6.34 5.18
CA ALA A 94 -5.09 7.68 5.25
C ALA A 94 -3.88 7.77 6.20
N VAL A 95 -3.96 7.12 7.37
CA VAL A 95 -2.82 7.03 8.30
C VAL A 95 -1.66 6.26 7.67
N SER A 96 -1.92 5.18 6.92
CA SER A 96 -0.91 4.43 6.18
C SER A 96 -0.21 5.30 5.12
N TYR A 97 -0.94 6.15 4.42
CA TYR A 97 -0.37 7.10 3.46
C TYR A 97 0.56 8.12 4.14
N ILE A 98 0.15 8.66 5.28
CA ILE A 98 0.97 9.60 6.07
C ILE A 98 2.26 8.92 6.54
N LEU A 99 2.16 7.72 7.14
CA LEU A 99 3.30 6.94 7.60
C LEU A 99 4.25 6.57 6.46
N THR A 100 3.71 6.19 5.31
CA THR A 100 4.48 5.89 4.10
C THR A 100 5.23 7.13 3.60
N GLY A 101 4.56 8.29 3.58
CA GLY A 101 5.15 9.55 3.15
C GLY A 101 6.32 9.98 4.04
N PHE A 102 6.14 9.93 5.37
CA PHE A 102 7.23 10.23 6.31
C PHE A 102 8.37 9.20 6.26
N GLY A 103 8.04 7.91 6.20
CA GLY A 103 9.04 6.83 6.16
C GLY A 103 9.90 6.88 4.88
N ARG A 104 9.28 7.11 3.72
CA ARG A 104 9.98 7.26 2.44
C ARG A 104 10.75 8.57 2.35
N GLY A 105 10.22 9.66 2.93
CA GLY A 105 10.93 10.93 3.06
C GLY A 105 12.24 10.76 3.84
N HIS A 106 12.19 10.09 4.99
CA HIS A 106 13.37 9.84 5.81
C HIS A 106 14.45 9.01 5.10
N ILE A 107 14.05 7.96 4.37
CA ILE A 107 14.98 7.13 3.58
C ILE A 107 15.58 7.92 2.41
N THR A 108 14.80 8.82 1.80
CA THR A 108 15.28 9.67 0.70
C THR A 108 16.32 10.67 1.19
N ASP A 109 16.14 11.24 2.38
CA ASP A 109 17.10 12.15 3.00
C ASP A 109 18.43 11.44 3.35
N GLN A 110 18.35 10.18 3.77
CA GLN A 110 19.53 9.35 4.06
C GLN A 110 20.26 8.86 2.81
N GLY A 111 19.67 9.01 1.61
CA GLY A 111 20.27 8.55 0.36
C GLY A 111 20.34 7.03 0.21
N THR A 112 19.67 6.26 1.09
CA THR A 112 19.71 4.79 1.07
C THR A 112 18.61 4.16 0.22
N LEU A 113 17.86 4.96 -0.53
CA LEU A 113 16.69 4.54 -1.31
C LEU A 113 16.98 3.40 -2.32
N HIS A 114 18.19 3.39 -2.89
CA HIS A 114 18.65 2.39 -3.87
C HIS A 114 19.53 1.28 -3.26
N THR A 115 19.60 1.19 -1.92
CA THR A 115 20.34 0.09 -1.28
C THR A 115 19.50 -1.18 -1.30
N SER A 116 20.15 -2.31 -1.55
CA SER A 116 19.46 -3.60 -1.57
C SER A 116 19.01 -3.99 -0.16
N THR A 117 17.76 -4.43 -0.03
CA THR A 117 17.19 -4.91 1.23
C THR A 117 16.55 -6.29 1.03
N THR A 118 16.37 -7.04 2.10
CA THR A 118 15.62 -8.31 2.04
C THR A 118 14.12 -8.06 2.02
N VAL A 119 13.36 -8.98 1.42
CA VAL A 119 11.88 -8.98 1.46
C VAL A 119 11.37 -9.00 2.90
N TYR A 120 12.01 -9.79 3.76
CA TYR A 120 11.64 -9.90 5.16
C TYR A 120 11.85 -8.59 5.94
N ASP A 121 12.99 -7.92 5.78
CA ASP A 121 13.26 -6.62 6.45
C ASP A 121 12.31 -5.53 5.95
N CYS A 122 11.90 -5.63 4.69
CA CYS A 122 10.97 -4.72 4.08
C CYS A 122 9.53 -4.89 4.61
N PHE A 123 9.11 -6.13 4.87
CA PHE A 123 7.78 -6.43 5.43
C PHE A 123 7.71 -6.26 6.94
N THR A 124 8.77 -6.64 7.68
CA THR A 124 8.78 -6.63 9.16
C THR A 124 9.42 -5.39 9.77
N GLY A 125 10.45 -4.84 9.12
CA GLY A 125 11.17 -3.67 9.60
C GLY A 125 10.44 -2.36 9.35
N LYS A 126 9.44 -2.35 8.45
CA LYS A 126 8.70 -1.15 8.05
C LYS A 126 7.20 -1.32 8.30
N PHE A 127 6.66 -0.59 9.27
CA PHE A 127 5.25 -0.68 9.66
C PHE A 127 4.26 -0.18 8.59
N TRP A 128 4.70 0.64 7.65
CA TRP A 128 3.81 1.25 6.67
C TRP A 128 3.27 0.26 5.63
N SER A 129 4.02 -0.79 5.27
CA SER A 129 3.59 -1.80 4.30
C SER A 129 2.41 -2.60 4.84
N GLN A 130 2.52 -3.06 6.10
CA GLN A 130 1.46 -3.78 6.82
C GLN A 130 0.20 -2.92 6.96
N SER A 131 0.37 -1.65 7.35
CA SER A 131 -0.75 -0.72 7.52
C SER A 131 -1.49 -0.46 6.19
N LEU A 132 -0.76 -0.35 5.08
CA LEU A 132 -1.34 -0.09 3.76
C LEU A 132 -2.13 -1.31 3.22
N ILE A 133 -1.64 -2.52 3.49
CA ILE A 133 -2.37 -3.76 3.18
C ILE A 133 -3.69 -3.80 3.96
N ILE A 134 -3.63 -3.56 5.27
CA ILE A 134 -4.84 -3.57 6.12
C ILE A 134 -5.85 -2.53 5.66
N GLY A 135 -5.41 -1.29 5.41
CA GLY A 135 -6.28 -0.19 4.99
C GLY A 135 -7.07 -0.55 3.73
N THR A 136 -6.35 -1.00 2.70
CA THR A 136 -6.97 -1.35 1.40
C THR A 136 -7.86 -2.58 1.47
N GLU A 137 -7.53 -3.59 2.27
CA GLU A 137 -8.36 -4.77 2.45
C GLU A 137 -9.64 -4.49 3.24
N VAL A 138 -9.54 -3.73 4.34
CA VAL A 138 -10.71 -3.32 5.13
C VAL A 138 -11.71 -2.58 4.23
N LEU A 139 -11.20 -1.65 3.40
CA LEU A 139 -12.01 -0.92 2.42
C LEU A 139 -12.70 -1.85 1.43
N ALA A 140 -11.97 -2.81 0.84
CA ALA A 140 -12.51 -3.77 -0.11
C ALA A 140 -13.62 -4.63 0.51
N TYR A 141 -13.40 -5.20 1.70
CA TYR A 141 -14.40 -6.00 2.39
C TYR A 141 -15.62 -5.18 2.80
N CYS A 142 -15.44 -3.96 3.30
CA CYS A 142 -16.54 -3.06 3.60
C CYS A 142 -17.36 -2.72 2.34
N MET A 143 -16.71 -2.48 1.20
CA MET A 143 -17.40 -2.19 -0.06
C MET A 143 -18.22 -3.40 -0.57
N ILE A 144 -17.69 -4.61 -0.42
CA ILE A 144 -18.42 -5.85 -0.73
C ILE A 144 -19.66 -5.97 0.16
N LEU A 145 -19.55 -5.74 1.47
CA LEU A 145 -20.69 -5.79 2.40
C LEU A 145 -21.76 -4.76 2.06
N ILE A 146 -21.37 -3.52 1.75
CA ILE A 146 -22.29 -2.46 1.33
C ILE A 146 -23.01 -2.86 0.05
N THR A 147 -22.27 -3.36 -0.95
CA THR A 147 -22.85 -3.80 -2.23
C THR A 147 -23.83 -4.96 -2.03
N TYR A 148 -23.46 -5.92 -1.18
CA TYR A 148 -24.31 -7.06 -0.85
C TYR A 148 -25.60 -6.65 -0.11
N GLU A 149 -25.50 -5.71 0.84
CA GLU A 149 -26.67 -5.13 1.52
C GLU A 149 -27.62 -4.47 0.51
N ARG A 150 -27.08 -3.64 -0.39
CA ARG A 150 -27.87 -2.94 -1.42
C ARG A 150 -28.52 -3.92 -2.39
N PHE A 151 -27.81 -4.97 -2.79
CA PHE A 151 -28.32 -6.00 -3.68
C PHE A 151 -29.51 -6.76 -3.06
N LEU A 152 -29.40 -7.17 -1.79
CA LEU A 152 -30.49 -7.86 -1.08
C LEU A 152 -31.68 -6.95 -0.81
N ALA A 153 -31.44 -5.68 -0.49
CA ALA A 153 -32.51 -4.70 -0.30
C ALA A 153 -33.36 -4.51 -1.57
N VAL A 154 -32.76 -4.57 -2.75
CA VAL A 154 -33.47 -4.41 -4.04
C VAL A 154 -34.16 -5.70 -4.48
N LEU A 155 -33.48 -6.85 -4.42
CA LEU A 155 -34.02 -8.09 -4.99
C LEU A 155 -34.99 -8.83 -4.08
N ARG A 156 -34.79 -8.79 -2.75
CA ARG A 156 -35.53 -9.63 -1.79
C ARG A 156 -35.79 -8.89 -0.47
N PRO A 157 -36.74 -7.94 -0.45
CA PRO A 157 -37.01 -7.13 0.75
C PRO A 157 -37.44 -7.96 1.98
N THR A 158 -38.15 -9.08 1.76
CA THR A 158 -38.57 -9.99 2.83
C THR A 158 -37.37 -10.70 3.49
N GLN A 159 -36.38 -11.11 2.69
CA GLN A 159 -35.15 -11.73 3.21
C GLN A 159 -34.24 -10.69 3.86
N TYR A 160 -34.19 -9.47 3.31
CA TYR A 160 -33.44 -8.35 3.89
C TYR A 160 -33.84 -8.09 5.35
N SER A 161 -35.14 -8.06 5.66
CA SER A 161 -35.65 -7.86 7.03
C SER A 161 -35.19 -8.94 8.03
N TYR A 162 -35.00 -10.18 7.56
CA TYR A 162 -34.54 -11.30 8.41
C TYR A 162 -33.02 -11.35 8.59
N VAL A 163 -32.27 -11.04 7.53
CA VAL A 163 -30.80 -11.13 7.50
C VAL A 163 -30.15 -9.89 8.13
N PHE A 164 -30.69 -8.69 7.90
CA PHE A 164 -30.08 -7.42 8.31
C PHE A 164 -30.69 -6.81 9.59
N GLN A 165 -30.93 -7.63 10.61
CA GLN A 165 -31.21 -7.15 11.97
C GLN A 165 -29.95 -6.52 12.59
N ASP A 166 -30.12 -5.47 13.42
CA ASP A 166 -29.02 -4.68 14.00
C ASP A 166 -27.91 -5.55 14.64
N THR A 167 -28.27 -6.64 15.33
CA THR A 167 -27.32 -7.57 15.95
C THR A 167 -26.49 -8.36 14.92
N LYS A 168 -27.11 -8.81 13.82
CA LYS A 168 -26.43 -9.58 12.77
C LYS A 168 -25.51 -8.69 11.93
N LYS A 169 -25.86 -7.41 11.76
CA LYS A 169 -25.00 -6.43 11.07
C LYS A 169 -23.64 -6.31 11.73
N LEU A 170 -23.62 -6.28 13.06
CA LEU A 170 -22.38 -6.22 13.84
C LEU A 170 -21.54 -7.49 13.66
N ILE A 171 -22.17 -8.67 13.62
CA ILE A 171 -21.47 -9.95 13.39
C ILE A 171 -20.76 -9.96 12.03
N TYR A 172 -21.45 -9.55 10.95
CA TYR A 172 -20.82 -9.44 9.64
C TYR A 172 -19.67 -8.42 9.63
N LEU A 173 -19.81 -7.33 10.38
CA LEU A 173 -18.76 -6.33 10.52
C LEU A 173 -17.53 -6.88 11.25
N THR A 174 -17.72 -7.74 12.26
CA THR A 174 -16.59 -8.39 12.95
C THR A 174 -15.84 -9.41 12.10
N PHE A 175 -16.44 -9.92 11.01
CA PHE A 175 -15.75 -10.82 10.09
C PHE A 175 -14.68 -10.08 9.26
N VAL A 176 -14.86 -8.78 8.99
CA VAL A 176 -13.92 -7.95 8.23
C VAL A 176 -12.52 -7.94 8.86
N PRO A 177 -12.32 -7.53 10.13
CA PRO A 177 -10.99 -7.53 10.73
C PRO A 177 -10.39 -8.93 10.86
N VAL A 178 -11.22 -9.97 11.04
CA VAL A 178 -10.73 -11.36 11.06
C VAL A 178 -10.16 -11.75 9.69
N ALA A 179 -10.85 -11.40 8.61
CA ALA A 179 -10.35 -11.65 7.26
C ALA A 179 -9.03 -10.91 7.00
N CYS A 180 -8.91 -9.64 7.41
CA CYS A 180 -7.65 -8.89 7.29
C CYS A 180 -6.49 -9.51 8.08
N VAL A 181 -6.74 -10.02 9.29
CA VAL A 181 -5.70 -10.71 10.07
C VAL A 181 -5.24 -11.98 9.35
N ILE A 182 -6.16 -12.75 8.76
CA ILE A 182 -5.81 -13.94 7.98
C ILE A 182 -4.94 -13.57 6.77
N SER A 183 -5.30 -12.52 6.02
CA SER A 183 -4.50 -12.07 4.88
C SER A 183 -3.10 -11.61 5.30
N LEU A 184 -2.99 -10.86 6.40
CA LEU A 184 -1.69 -10.45 6.94
C LEU A 184 -0.83 -11.65 7.35
N LEU A 185 -1.43 -12.68 7.95
CA LEU A 185 -0.71 -13.89 8.31
C LEU A 185 -0.19 -14.61 7.05
N VAL A 186 -0.99 -14.66 5.99
CA VAL A 186 -0.55 -15.23 4.70
C VAL A 186 0.59 -14.39 4.10
N ALA A 187 0.47 -13.07 4.10
CA ALA A 187 1.52 -12.17 3.61
C ALA A 187 2.82 -12.31 4.42
N TRP A 188 2.71 -12.41 5.74
CA TRP A 188 3.84 -12.63 6.63
C TRP A 188 4.51 -14.00 6.38
N LEU A 189 3.71 -15.07 6.27
CA LEU A 189 4.22 -16.41 5.97
C LEU A 189 4.93 -16.45 4.61
N SER A 190 4.38 -15.78 3.59
CA SER A 190 5.02 -15.60 2.29
C SER A 190 6.38 -14.91 2.45
N SER A 191 6.42 -13.76 3.12
CA SER A 191 7.66 -13.02 3.35
C SER A 191 8.73 -13.81 4.13
N TYR A 192 8.31 -14.74 5.00
CA TYR A 192 9.20 -15.61 5.75
C TYR A 192 9.78 -16.74 4.90
N LEU A 193 8.98 -17.33 4.00
CA LEU A 193 9.44 -18.37 3.08
C LEU A 193 10.45 -17.82 2.06
N GLU A 194 10.22 -16.60 1.56
CA GLU A 194 11.12 -15.91 0.62
C GLU A 194 12.13 -14.97 1.30
N ALA A 195 12.49 -15.20 2.58
CA ALA A 195 13.31 -14.29 3.37
C ALA A 195 14.67 -13.91 2.74
N ASN A 196 15.27 -14.81 1.95
CA ASN A 196 16.56 -14.57 1.29
C ASN A 196 16.46 -13.83 -0.06
N ARG A 197 15.26 -13.48 -0.52
CA ARG A 197 15.08 -12.73 -1.78
C ARG A 197 15.53 -11.28 -1.56
N ILE A 198 16.48 -10.83 -2.38
CA ILE A 198 17.02 -9.48 -2.36
C ILE A 198 16.19 -8.60 -3.29
N VAL A 199 15.70 -7.46 -2.78
CA VAL A 199 15.00 -6.44 -3.55
C VAL A 199 15.96 -5.31 -3.88
N SER A 200 15.96 -4.85 -5.13
CA SER A 200 16.87 -3.82 -5.67
C SER A 200 16.64 -2.41 -5.08
N SER A 201 15.51 -2.17 -4.39
CA SER A 201 15.19 -0.87 -3.81
C SER A 201 14.47 -0.98 -2.46
N GLN A 202 14.67 0.02 -1.59
CA GLN A 202 13.98 0.13 -0.29
C GLN A 202 12.59 0.79 -0.41
N HIS A 203 12.04 0.93 -1.63
CA HIS A 203 10.70 1.48 -1.84
C HIS A 203 9.60 0.61 -1.23
N CYS A 204 9.90 -0.68 -1.02
CA CYS A 204 9.05 -1.61 -0.31
C CYS A 204 7.61 -1.61 -0.82
N PHE A 205 7.45 -1.91 -2.11
CA PHE A 205 6.13 -2.09 -2.70
C PHE A 205 5.51 -3.39 -2.18
N ILE A 206 4.19 -3.38 -1.98
CA ILE A 206 3.44 -4.54 -1.49
C ILE A 206 3.76 -5.78 -2.33
N ILE A 207 3.76 -5.63 -3.66
CA ILE A 207 4.03 -6.71 -4.64
C ILE A 207 5.44 -7.30 -4.47
N ASP A 208 6.45 -6.46 -4.18
CA ASP A 208 7.81 -6.94 -3.94
C ASP A 208 7.96 -7.56 -2.55
N SER A 209 7.07 -7.26 -1.61
CA SER A 209 7.11 -7.69 -0.21
C SER A 209 6.28 -8.94 0.12
N THR A 210 5.36 -9.36 -0.76
CA THR A 210 4.43 -10.48 -0.52
C THR A 210 4.70 -11.75 -1.35
N GLY A 211 5.77 -11.77 -2.14
CA GLY A 211 6.14 -12.90 -3.01
C GLY A 211 5.71 -12.70 -4.45
#